data_AF-A0A9D5GCE4-F1
#
_entry.id   AF-A0A9D5GCE4-F1
#
_cell.length_a   1.000
_cell.length_b   1.000
_cell.length_c   1.000
_cell.angle_alpha   90.00
_cell.angle_beta   90.00
_cell.angle_gamma   90.00
#
_symmetry.space_group_name_H-M   'P 1'
#
loop_
_entity.id
_entity.type
_entity.pdbx_description
1 polymer ?
#
loop_
_entity_poly.entity_id
_entity_poly.type
_entity_poly.pdbx_seq_one_letter_code
_entity_poly.pdbx_strand_id
1 'polypeptide(L)'
;MKPGPAILAGVALACCLGGSGAASKAALKPVERSLVDRYVAAIEAHRYTVAFRLLEAPEQRYFGSVANFASVFSADRLDVARFRIIGSTRRPPLGTLVFVRERVAFFDHAQQARVKADMTVPYGVTAALRIKDPYHPWRAVVPGTMWGESAGVRIIVRKLSFFTGRLEAILTFLNTGPRPITVLPYGRSVLRDEAGKAYTPLATRFPSLTDPTLYTGLRLPPEAQYTGLMTFVTPRRFAATSLAFSFGPVLADGSGEPFEIALPHYVVPRSHVVVSPSSRCRSKAPTRCVHAA
;
A
#
# COMPACT_ATOMS: atom_id res chain seq x y z
N MET A 1 18.39 -19.94 7.18
CA MET A 1 17.26 -18.98 7.22
C MET A 1 16.19 -19.47 6.27
N LYS A 2 15.03 -19.90 6.76
CA LYS A 2 13.86 -20.13 5.90
C LYS A 2 13.36 -18.76 5.42
N PRO A 3 13.04 -18.56 4.14
CA PRO A 3 12.33 -17.35 3.73
C PRO A 3 11.04 -17.26 4.54
N GLY A 4 10.87 -16.16 5.28
CA GLY A 4 9.62 -15.88 5.97
C GLY A 4 8.46 -15.87 4.96
N PRO A 5 7.22 -16.13 5.38
CA PRO A 5 6.07 -16.05 4.50
C PRO A 5 6.10 -14.69 3.81
N ALA A 6 6.01 -14.69 2.47
CA ALA A 6 5.90 -13.46 1.70
C ALA A 6 4.70 -12.68 2.25
N ILE A 7 4.97 -11.63 3.01
CA ILE A 7 3.94 -10.72 3.45
C ILE A 7 3.53 -9.97 2.20
N LEU A 8 2.41 -10.37 1.58
CA LEU A 8 1.68 -9.58 0.59
C LEU A 8 1.13 -8.30 1.26
N ALA A 9 2.00 -7.50 1.88
CA ALA A 9 1.68 -6.21 2.45
C ALA A 9 1.70 -5.19 1.31
N GLY A 10 0.61 -5.12 0.57
CA GLY A 10 0.44 -4.12 -0.49
C GLY A 10 -0.67 -4.43 -1.47
N VAL A 11 -1.00 -5.72 -1.64
CA VAL A 11 -2.20 -6.13 -2.36
C VAL A 11 -3.05 -6.98 -1.44
N ALA A 12 -3.82 -6.32 -0.58
CA ALA A 12 -4.93 -6.97 0.12
C ALA A 12 -6.04 -7.29 -0.91
N LEU A 13 -5.77 -8.21 -1.85
CA LEU A 13 -6.82 -8.87 -2.62
C LEU A 13 -7.38 -10.00 -1.77
N ALA A 14 -8.17 -9.64 -0.76
CA ALA A 14 -8.96 -10.61 -0.04
C ALA A 14 -10.11 -11.07 -0.95
N CYS A 15 -9.92 -12.23 -1.58
CA CYS A 15 -10.96 -13.09 -2.13
C CYS A 15 -11.95 -13.51 -1.02
N CYS A 16 -12.78 -12.59 -0.53
CA CYS A 16 -13.81 -12.90 0.46
C CYS A 16 -15.09 -12.10 0.17
N LEU A 17 -15.76 -12.42 -0.94
CA LEU A 17 -17.20 -12.16 -1.06
C LEU A 17 -17.96 -13.42 -0.59
N GLY A 18 -17.95 -13.64 0.72
CA GLY A 18 -18.87 -14.55 1.40
C GLY A 18 -20.31 -14.06 1.23
N GLY A 19 -21.17 -14.95 0.76
CA GLY A 19 -22.60 -14.73 0.52
C GLY A 19 -23.06 -15.71 -0.56
N SER A 20 -23.64 -16.83 -0.12
CA SER A 20 -24.02 -18.01 -0.88
C SER A 20 -25.18 -17.76 -1.85
N GLY A 21 -24.98 -16.87 -2.83
CA GLY A 21 -25.76 -16.83 -4.06
C GLY A 21 -24.90 -17.42 -5.18
N ALA A 22 -25.40 -18.43 -5.88
CA ALA A 22 -24.67 -19.07 -6.98
C ALA A 22 -24.27 -18.03 -8.03
N ALA A 23 -22.97 -17.79 -8.15
CA ALA A 23 -22.37 -16.97 -9.19
C ALA A 23 -22.65 -17.63 -10.55
N SER A 24 -23.55 -17.05 -11.35
CA SER A 24 -23.72 -17.50 -12.73
C SER A 24 -22.64 -16.88 -13.61
N LYS A 25 -21.98 -17.72 -14.43
CA LYS A 25 -21.15 -17.24 -15.53
C LYS A 25 -22.03 -16.36 -16.41
N ALA A 26 -21.73 -15.07 -16.47
CA ALA A 26 -22.48 -14.13 -17.28
C ALA A 26 -21.67 -13.79 -18.53
N ALA A 27 -22.32 -13.79 -19.70
CA ALA A 27 -21.73 -13.20 -20.89
C ALA A 27 -21.49 -11.71 -20.65
N LEU A 28 -20.22 -11.29 -20.71
CA LEU A 28 -19.83 -9.90 -20.56
C LEU A 28 -20.32 -9.10 -21.76
N LYS A 29 -21.14 -8.07 -21.55
CA LYS A 29 -21.63 -7.23 -22.66
C LYS A 29 -20.44 -6.49 -23.30
N PRO A 30 -20.46 -6.22 -24.62
CA PRO A 30 -19.37 -5.50 -25.28
C PRO A 30 -19.04 -4.14 -24.64
N VAL A 31 -20.05 -3.40 -24.18
CA VAL A 31 -19.88 -2.11 -23.49
C VAL A 31 -19.23 -2.25 -22.11
N GLU A 32 -19.56 -3.30 -21.35
CA GLU A 32 -18.95 -3.59 -20.04
C GLU A 32 -17.48 -3.99 -20.24
N ARG A 33 -17.20 -4.83 -21.25
CA ARG A 33 -15.83 -5.20 -21.64
C ARG A 33 -15.00 -3.98 -22.02
N SER A 34 -15.52 -3.12 -22.91
CA SER A 34 -14.82 -1.90 -23.36
C SER A 34 -14.57 -0.91 -22.21
N LEU A 35 -15.48 -0.83 -21.22
CA LEU A 35 -15.27 0.00 -20.04
C LEU A 35 -14.10 -0.51 -19.19
N VAL A 36 -14.08 -1.80 -18.86
CA VAL A 36 -12.99 -2.40 -18.06
C VAL A 36 -11.67 -2.34 -18.80
N ASP A 37 -11.66 -2.64 -20.09
CA ASP A 37 -10.48 -2.56 -20.93
C ASP A 37 -9.88 -1.14 -20.94
N ARG A 38 -10.69 -0.10 -21.16
CA ARG A 38 -10.24 1.30 -21.08
C ARG A 38 -9.71 1.69 -19.70
N TYR A 39 -10.31 1.15 -18.64
CA TYR A 39 -9.87 1.44 -17.28
C TYR A 39 -8.51 0.82 -16.97
N VAL A 40 -8.34 -0.49 -17.22
CA VAL A 40 -7.08 -1.18 -16.94
C VAL A 40 -5.97 -0.71 -17.89
N ALA A 41 -6.28 -0.46 -19.18
CA ALA A 41 -5.33 0.15 -20.12
C ALA A 41 -4.93 1.59 -19.75
N ALA A 42 -5.76 2.32 -19.00
CA ALA A 42 -5.37 3.60 -18.45
C ALA A 42 -4.42 3.44 -17.26
N ILE A 43 -4.61 2.42 -16.41
CA ILE A 43 -3.69 2.09 -15.30
C ILE A 43 -2.33 1.63 -15.84
N GLU A 44 -2.30 0.67 -16.78
CA GLU A 44 -1.10 0.19 -17.47
C GLU A 44 -0.31 1.34 -18.10
N ALA A 45 -1.00 2.29 -18.74
CA ALA A 45 -0.36 3.46 -19.35
C ALA A 45 -0.08 4.61 -18.35
N HIS A 46 -0.28 4.40 -17.05
CA HIS A 46 -0.18 5.43 -15.99
C HIS A 46 -1.01 6.70 -16.23
N ARG A 47 -2.10 6.60 -17.01
CA ARG A 47 -3.06 7.68 -17.30
C ARG A 47 -4.12 7.76 -16.21
N TYR A 48 -3.69 8.03 -14.98
CA TYR A 48 -4.57 7.99 -13.79
C TYR A 48 -5.74 8.97 -13.85
N THR A 49 -5.61 10.11 -14.55
CA THR A 49 -6.75 11.02 -14.79
C THR A 49 -7.87 10.34 -15.58
N VAL A 50 -7.53 9.52 -16.57
CA VAL A 50 -8.51 8.78 -17.38
C VAL A 50 -9.14 7.68 -16.54
N ALA A 51 -8.32 6.85 -15.87
CA ALA A 51 -8.81 5.79 -14.99
C ALA A 51 -9.74 6.34 -13.89
N PHE A 52 -9.35 7.42 -13.22
CA PHE A 52 -10.14 8.06 -12.16
C PHE A 52 -11.50 8.54 -12.66
N ARG A 53 -11.59 9.10 -13.87
CA ARG A 53 -12.86 9.54 -14.46
C ARG A 53 -13.82 8.38 -14.78
N LEU A 54 -13.30 7.17 -14.96
CA LEU A 54 -14.11 5.98 -15.24
C LEU A 54 -14.67 5.34 -13.96
N LEU A 55 -14.12 5.69 -12.79
CA LEU A 55 -14.66 5.27 -11.50
C LEU A 55 -16.08 5.80 -11.27
N GLU A 56 -16.86 5.10 -10.47
CA GLU A 56 -18.15 5.60 -9.98
C GLU A 56 -17.98 6.78 -9.01
N ALA A 57 -19.02 7.62 -8.90
CA ALA A 57 -18.95 8.83 -8.08
C ALA A 57 -18.63 8.56 -6.58
N PRO A 58 -19.14 7.49 -5.93
CA PRO A 58 -18.68 7.11 -4.59
C PRO A 58 -17.17 6.84 -4.51
N GLU A 59 -16.60 6.11 -5.47
CA GLU A 59 -15.16 5.82 -5.51
C GLU A 59 -14.33 7.08 -5.78
N GLN A 60 -14.75 7.94 -6.70
CA GLN A 60 -14.09 9.24 -6.92
C GLN A 60 -14.09 10.09 -5.64
N ARG A 61 -15.19 10.07 -4.86
CA ARG A 61 -15.27 10.76 -3.56
C ARG A 61 -14.45 10.06 -2.46
N TYR A 62 -14.26 8.75 -2.55
CA TYR A 62 -13.42 7.99 -1.62
C TYR A 62 -11.95 8.42 -1.75
N PHE A 63 -11.39 8.38 -2.96
CA PHE A 63 -10.05 8.86 -3.24
C PHE A 63 -9.92 10.38 -3.11
N GLY A 64 -10.99 11.13 -3.42
CA GLY A 64 -11.08 12.59 -3.29
C GLY A 64 -10.32 13.38 -4.37
N SER A 65 -9.27 12.82 -4.97
CA SER A 65 -8.54 13.44 -6.08
C SER A 65 -7.81 12.43 -6.95
N VAL A 66 -7.45 12.83 -8.17
CA VAL A 66 -6.60 12.03 -9.07
C VAL A 66 -5.23 11.77 -8.46
N ALA A 67 -4.65 12.73 -7.74
CA ALA A 67 -3.34 12.59 -7.11
C ALA A 67 -3.36 11.55 -5.98
N ASN A 68 -4.41 11.51 -5.18
CA ASN A 68 -4.61 10.47 -4.17
C ASN A 68 -4.78 9.09 -4.80
N PHE A 69 -5.60 8.98 -5.85
CA PHE A 69 -5.76 7.73 -6.60
C PHE A 69 -4.43 7.24 -7.18
N ALA A 70 -3.67 8.12 -7.85
CA ALA A 70 -2.35 7.80 -8.39
C ALA A 70 -1.33 7.40 -7.31
N SER A 71 -1.44 7.97 -6.10
CA SER A 71 -0.52 7.70 -5.00
C SER A 71 -0.53 6.23 -4.55
N VAL A 72 -1.66 5.54 -4.72
CA VAL A 72 -1.79 4.12 -4.38
C VAL A 72 -0.85 3.27 -5.24
N PHE A 73 -0.79 3.56 -6.53
CA PHE A 73 0.08 2.84 -7.47
C PHE A 73 1.54 3.26 -7.28
N SER A 74 1.80 4.56 -7.10
CA SER A 74 3.18 5.06 -7.00
C SER A 74 3.89 4.63 -5.70
N ALA A 75 3.16 4.51 -4.58
CA ALA A 75 3.73 4.09 -3.29
C ALA A 75 4.33 2.68 -3.35
N ASP A 76 3.73 1.78 -4.13
CA ASP A 76 4.26 0.43 -4.34
C ASP A 76 5.04 0.30 -5.65
N ARG A 77 5.22 1.39 -6.40
CA ARG A 77 5.76 1.34 -7.78
C ARG A 77 5.05 0.27 -8.61
N LEU A 78 3.74 0.15 -8.42
CA LEU A 78 2.88 -0.84 -9.05
C LEU A 78 2.76 -0.52 -10.53
N ASP A 79 3.07 -1.52 -11.35
CA ASP A 79 3.14 -1.46 -12.80
C ASP A 79 2.38 -2.66 -13.36
N VAL A 80 1.31 -2.40 -14.10
CA VAL A 80 0.53 -3.43 -14.79
C VAL A 80 1.15 -3.59 -16.17
N ALA A 81 1.96 -4.63 -16.38
CA ALA A 81 2.74 -4.80 -17.60
C ALA A 81 1.93 -5.38 -18.78
N ARG A 82 0.85 -6.09 -18.46
CA ARG A 82 -0.15 -6.60 -19.42
C ARG A 82 -1.36 -7.11 -18.65
N PHE A 83 -2.51 -7.12 -19.30
CA PHE A 83 -3.73 -7.68 -18.72
C PHE A 83 -4.58 -8.42 -19.76
N ARG A 84 -5.48 -9.27 -19.27
CA ARG A 84 -6.52 -9.91 -20.08
C ARG A 84 -7.78 -10.13 -19.26
N ILE A 85 -8.94 -9.81 -19.81
CA ILE A 85 -10.23 -10.16 -19.18
C ILE A 85 -10.44 -11.68 -19.34
N ILE A 86 -10.56 -12.40 -18.21
CA ILE A 86 -10.68 -13.87 -18.19
C ILE A 86 -12.10 -14.36 -17.91
N GLY A 87 -13.01 -13.49 -17.48
CA GLY A 87 -14.39 -13.85 -17.27
C GLY A 87 -15.18 -12.79 -16.52
N SER A 88 -16.46 -13.10 -16.28
CA SER A 88 -17.34 -12.27 -15.46
C SER A 88 -18.40 -13.10 -14.76
N THR A 89 -18.84 -12.61 -13.62
CA THR A 89 -20.01 -13.13 -12.89
C THR A 89 -20.99 -11.99 -12.66
N ARG A 90 -22.29 -12.31 -12.61
CA ARG A 90 -23.28 -11.39 -12.05
C ARG A 90 -23.65 -11.83 -10.65
N ARG A 91 -23.67 -10.87 -9.73
CA ARG A 91 -24.08 -11.12 -8.35
C ARG A 91 -24.90 -9.93 -7.88
N PRO A 92 -26.24 -10.02 -7.90
CA PRO A 92 -27.07 -9.04 -7.20
C PRO A 92 -26.69 -8.98 -5.71
N PRO A 93 -26.62 -7.80 -5.07
CA PRO A 93 -26.80 -6.45 -5.62
C PRO A 93 -25.51 -5.81 -6.19
N LEU A 94 -24.38 -6.52 -6.19
CA LEU A 94 -23.05 -6.03 -6.56
C LEU A 94 -22.87 -5.72 -8.06
N GLY A 95 -23.80 -6.16 -8.91
CA GLY A 95 -23.75 -5.93 -10.36
C GLY A 95 -22.93 -6.98 -11.12
N THR A 96 -22.25 -6.55 -12.19
CA THR A 96 -21.33 -7.40 -12.98
C THR A 96 -19.93 -7.27 -12.39
N LEU A 97 -19.35 -8.37 -11.90
CA LEU A 97 -17.94 -8.45 -11.55
C LEU A 97 -17.18 -9.02 -12.74
N VAL A 98 -16.15 -8.32 -13.19
CA VAL A 98 -15.27 -8.68 -14.30
C VAL A 98 -13.91 -9.08 -13.73
N PHE A 99 -13.46 -10.29 -14.03
CA PHE A 99 -12.18 -10.79 -13.57
C PHE A 99 -11.12 -10.55 -14.64
N VAL A 100 -10.07 -9.84 -14.26
CA VAL A 100 -8.94 -9.51 -15.12
C VAL A 100 -7.71 -10.22 -14.60
N ARG A 101 -7.05 -10.99 -15.45
CA ARG A 101 -5.72 -11.51 -15.14
C ARG A 101 -4.69 -10.45 -15.52
N GLU A 102 -3.94 -10.00 -14.54
CA GLU A 102 -2.91 -8.97 -14.68
C GLU A 102 -1.55 -9.58 -14.40
N ARG A 103 -0.55 -9.19 -15.20
CA ARG A 103 0.84 -9.40 -14.85
C ARG A 103 1.38 -8.10 -14.30
N VAL A 104 1.62 -8.08 -13.01
CA VAL A 104 2.06 -6.88 -12.29
C VAL A 104 3.51 -6.99 -11.88
N ALA A 105 4.15 -5.84 -11.75
CA ALA A 105 5.41 -5.69 -11.03
C ALA A 105 5.21 -4.62 -9.96
N PHE A 106 5.68 -4.87 -8.75
CA PHE A 106 5.58 -3.93 -7.64
C PHE A 106 6.81 -4.04 -6.74
N PHE A 107 7.04 -3.03 -5.92
CA PHE A 107 8.05 -3.01 -4.88
C PHE A 107 7.46 -3.61 -3.60
N ASP A 108 7.94 -4.79 -3.23
CA ASP A 108 7.62 -5.42 -1.96
C ASP A 108 8.41 -4.72 -0.85
N HIS A 109 7.72 -3.92 -0.04
CA HIS A 109 8.32 -3.19 1.08
C HIS A 109 8.84 -4.12 2.18
N ALA A 110 8.35 -5.35 2.29
CA ALA A 110 8.85 -6.34 3.24
C ALA A 110 10.19 -6.92 2.79
N GLN A 111 10.30 -7.29 1.51
CA GLN A 111 11.51 -7.86 0.93
C GLN A 111 12.50 -6.81 0.41
N GLN A 112 12.10 -5.54 0.35
CA GLN A 112 12.86 -4.44 -0.23
C GLN A 112 13.29 -4.73 -1.69
N ALA A 113 12.43 -5.42 -2.44
CA ALA A 113 12.74 -5.93 -3.77
C ALA A 113 11.57 -5.72 -4.73
N ARG A 114 11.88 -5.61 -6.03
CA ARG A 114 10.85 -5.62 -7.07
C ARG A 114 10.40 -7.05 -7.32
N VAL A 115 9.13 -7.33 -7.11
CA VAL A 115 8.49 -8.62 -7.33
C VAL A 115 7.59 -8.55 -8.56
N LYS A 116 7.47 -9.67 -9.28
CA LYS A 116 6.51 -9.84 -10.37
C LYS A 116 5.50 -10.91 -9.96
N ALA A 117 4.23 -10.67 -10.24
CA ALA A 117 3.16 -11.61 -9.94
C ALA A 117 2.14 -11.64 -11.08
N ASP A 118 1.50 -12.80 -11.27
CA ASP A 118 0.25 -12.89 -12.01
C ASP A 118 -0.89 -12.88 -10.99
N MET A 119 -1.82 -11.94 -11.14
CA MET A 119 -2.95 -11.77 -10.22
C MET A 119 -4.27 -11.83 -10.99
N THR A 120 -5.34 -12.22 -10.30
CA THR A 120 -6.71 -12.09 -10.83
C THR A 120 -7.43 -11.03 -10.03
N VAL A 121 -7.68 -9.89 -10.64
CA VAL A 121 -8.29 -8.72 -10.01
C VAL A 121 -9.77 -8.62 -10.41
N PRO A 122 -10.70 -8.55 -9.45
CA PRO A 122 -12.11 -8.33 -9.74
C PRO A 122 -12.42 -6.83 -9.83
N TYR A 123 -12.97 -6.39 -10.96
CA TYR A 123 -13.53 -5.04 -11.14
C TYR A 123 -15.05 -5.08 -11.17
N GLY A 124 -15.70 -4.22 -10.40
CA GLY A 124 -17.16 -4.04 -10.48
C GLY A 124 -17.54 -3.13 -11.64
N VAL A 125 -18.57 -3.52 -12.39
CA VAL A 125 -19.24 -2.67 -13.37
C VAL A 125 -20.66 -2.39 -12.88
N THR A 126 -20.97 -1.12 -12.67
CA THR A 126 -22.27 -0.67 -12.19
C THR A 126 -23.28 -0.54 -13.33
N ALA A 127 -24.56 -0.45 -12.99
CA ALA A 127 -25.63 -0.20 -13.97
C ALA A 127 -25.44 1.11 -14.76
N ALA A 128 -24.78 2.10 -14.16
CA ALA A 128 -24.43 3.37 -14.80
C ALA A 128 -23.17 3.30 -15.69
N LEU A 129 -22.66 2.09 -15.96
CA LEU A 129 -21.43 1.83 -16.73
C LEU A 129 -20.23 2.60 -16.16
N ARG A 130 -20.03 2.45 -14.85
CA ARG A 130 -18.85 2.95 -14.12
C ARG A 130 -18.11 1.81 -13.44
N ILE A 131 -16.82 2.05 -13.19
CA ILE A 131 -15.96 1.09 -12.48
C ILE A 131 -16.10 1.28 -10.98
N LYS A 132 -16.25 0.16 -10.27
CA LYS A 132 -16.02 0.05 -8.84
C LYS A 132 -14.75 -0.75 -8.63
N ASP A 133 -13.74 -0.13 -8.02
CA ASP A 133 -12.44 -0.73 -7.74
C ASP A 133 -12.16 -0.69 -6.23
N PRO A 134 -12.75 -1.62 -5.48
CA PRO A 134 -12.62 -1.65 -4.03
C PRO A 134 -11.21 -2.10 -3.60
N TYR A 135 -10.91 -1.95 -2.30
CA TYR A 135 -9.74 -2.50 -1.60
C TYR A 135 -8.44 -1.68 -1.62
N HIS A 136 -8.41 -0.58 -2.36
CA HIS A 136 -7.30 0.36 -2.27
C HIS A 136 -7.44 1.30 -1.06
N PRO A 137 -6.34 1.72 -0.41
CA PRO A 137 -6.38 2.87 0.46
C PRO A 137 -6.80 4.10 -0.36
N TRP A 138 -7.50 5.06 0.25
CA TRP A 138 -7.84 6.28 -0.47
C TRP A 138 -6.58 7.10 -0.78
N ARG A 139 -5.48 6.83 -0.08
CA ARG A 139 -4.17 7.45 -0.30
C ARG A 139 -3.04 6.59 0.25
N ALA A 140 -1.88 6.59 -0.40
CA ALA A 140 -0.66 5.97 0.13
C ALA A 140 0.56 6.90 -0.01
N VAL A 141 1.52 6.79 0.91
CA VAL A 141 2.79 7.53 0.85
C VAL A 141 3.96 6.67 1.32
N VAL A 142 5.14 6.96 0.77
CA VAL A 142 6.43 6.37 1.17
C VAL A 142 7.26 7.50 1.77
N PRO A 143 7.36 7.61 3.11
CA PRO A 143 7.92 8.79 3.77
C PRO A 143 9.43 8.96 3.54
N GLY A 144 10.18 7.88 3.28
CA GLY A 144 11.61 7.90 2.95
C GLY A 144 12.55 8.31 4.10
N THR A 145 12.16 9.27 4.93
CA THR A 145 12.95 9.87 6.02
C THR A 145 12.42 9.53 7.41
N MET A 146 11.32 8.79 7.50
CA MET A 146 10.67 8.48 8.76
C MET A 146 11.27 7.23 9.41
N TRP A 147 12.32 7.44 10.19
CA TRP A 147 12.98 6.39 10.98
C TRP A 147 13.50 6.97 12.30
N GLY A 148 13.67 6.10 13.30
CA GLY A 148 14.23 6.44 14.60
C GLY A 148 15.10 5.31 15.13
N GLU A 149 16.01 5.63 16.03
CA GLU A 149 16.92 4.65 16.64
C GLU A 149 17.11 4.97 18.12
N SER A 150 17.06 3.93 18.96
CA SER A 150 17.38 4.03 20.38
C SER A 150 17.89 2.68 20.88
N ALA A 151 18.88 2.71 21.78
CA ALA A 151 19.43 1.53 22.46
C ALA A 151 19.74 0.33 21.53
N GLY A 152 20.31 0.59 20.35
CA GLY A 152 20.67 -0.46 19.38
C GLY A 152 19.47 -1.04 18.61
N VAL A 153 18.37 -0.31 18.50
CA VAL A 153 17.18 -0.72 17.75
C VAL A 153 16.75 0.41 16.83
N ARG A 154 16.71 0.12 15.53
CA ARG A 154 16.25 1.06 14.51
C ARG A 154 14.88 0.66 13.99
N ILE A 155 13.97 1.62 13.90
CA ILE A 155 12.65 1.45 13.28
C ILE A 155 12.53 2.37 12.08
N ILE A 156 12.06 1.83 10.95
CA ILE A 156 11.89 2.55 9.70
C ILE A 156 10.45 2.37 9.22
N VAL A 157 9.75 3.47 8.97
CA VAL A 157 8.44 3.45 8.30
C VAL A 157 8.67 3.35 6.79
N ARG A 158 8.27 2.23 6.19
CA ARG A 158 8.44 1.96 4.76
C ARG A 158 7.29 2.50 3.92
N LYS A 159 6.06 2.41 4.42
CA LYS A 159 4.84 2.86 3.73
C LYS A 159 3.76 3.21 4.73
N LEU A 160 2.96 4.22 4.41
CA LEU A 160 1.71 4.56 5.10
C LEU A 160 0.56 4.47 4.10
N SER A 161 -0.48 3.73 4.46
CA SER A 161 -1.71 3.55 3.67
C SER A 161 -2.90 4.08 4.46
N PHE A 162 -3.60 5.06 3.93
CA PHE A 162 -4.72 5.71 4.58
C PHE A 162 -6.03 5.11 4.07
N PHE A 163 -6.81 4.54 4.98
CA PHE A 163 -8.16 4.05 4.71
C PHE A 163 -9.18 4.93 5.46
N THR A 164 -10.46 4.69 5.20
CA THR A 164 -11.51 5.32 6.01
C THR A 164 -11.56 4.61 7.37
N GLY A 165 -11.16 5.31 8.43
CA GLY A 165 -11.23 4.79 9.80
C GLY A 165 -9.98 4.06 10.29
N ARG A 166 -8.95 3.94 9.45
CA ARG A 166 -7.66 3.38 9.86
C ARG A 166 -6.49 3.90 9.04
N LEU A 167 -5.31 3.84 9.63
CA LEU A 167 -4.02 4.02 8.97
C LEU A 167 -3.22 2.73 9.10
N GLU A 168 -2.62 2.28 8.01
CA GLU A 168 -1.77 1.08 7.96
C GLU A 168 -0.32 1.51 7.71
N ALA A 169 0.60 1.11 8.59
CA ALA A 169 2.02 1.41 8.53
C ALA A 169 2.83 0.13 8.32
N ILE A 170 3.61 0.06 7.24
CA ILE A 170 4.62 -0.99 7.05
C ILE A 170 5.90 -0.52 7.72
N LEU A 171 6.42 -1.31 8.65
CA LEU A 171 7.54 -0.95 9.52
C LEU A 171 8.63 -2.01 9.44
N THR A 172 9.89 -1.59 9.34
CA THR A 172 11.04 -2.45 9.56
C THR A 172 11.61 -2.19 10.94
N PHE A 173 11.72 -3.22 11.76
CA PHE A 173 12.48 -3.25 13.00
C PHE A 173 13.84 -3.91 12.72
N LEU A 174 14.92 -3.26 13.11
CA LEU A 174 16.29 -3.76 12.95
C LEU A 174 17.00 -3.71 14.31
N ASN A 175 17.55 -4.84 14.74
CA ASN A 175 18.42 -4.89 15.91
C ASN A 175 19.85 -4.58 15.48
N THR A 176 20.31 -3.36 15.75
CA THR A 176 21.70 -2.91 15.52
C THR A 176 22.60 -3.16 16.73
N GLY A 177 22.03 -3.62 17.85
CA GLY A 177 22.75 -3.90 19.08
C GLY A 177 23.33 -5.31 19.16
N PRO A 178 24.23 -5.56 20.14
CA PRO A 178 24.93 -6.83 20.28
C PRO A 178 24.12 -7.92 21.01
N ARG A 179 22.95 -7.58 21.57
CA ARG A 179 22.09 -8.50 22.33
C ARG A 179 20.77 -8.72 21.61
N PRO A 180 20.13 -9.89 21.74
CA PRO A 180 18.76 -10.04 21.27
C PRO A 180 17.82 -9.06 21.99
N ILE A 181 16.76 -8.68 21.29
CA ILE A 181 15.71 -7.80 21.79
C ILE A 181 14.35 -8.46 21.61
N THR A 182 13.38 -8.06 22.43
CA THR A 182 11.96 -8.35 22.24
C THR A 182 11.21 -7.05 22.01
N VAL A 183 10.56 -6.93 20.86
CA VAL A 183 9.71 -5.80 20.48
C VAL A 183 8.25 -6.19 20.71
N LEU A 184 7.53 -5.40 21.52
CA LEU A 184 6.12 -5.60 21.86
C LEU A 184 5.29 -4.41 21.38
N PRO A 185 5.22 -4.12 20.06
CA PRO A 185 4.73 -2.85 19.58
C PRO A 185 3.22 -2.64 19.83
N TYR A 186 2.45 -3.66 20.18
CA TYR A 186 1.03 -3.48 20.55
C TYR A 186 0.84 -3.04 22.02
N GLY A 187 1.89 -3.00 22.83
CA GLY A 187 1.79 -2.64 24.25
C GLY A 187 1.66 -1.15 24.52
N ARG A 188 2.52 -0.32 23.90
CA ARG A 188 2.59 1.13 24.15
C ARG A 188 2.82 1.99 22.90
N SER A 189 2.80 1.42 21.70
CA SER A 189 2.98 2.23 20.49
C SER A 189 1.82 3.20 20.29
N VAL A 190 2.12 4.40 19.83
CA VAL A 190 1.15 5.46 19.61
C VAL A 190 1.48 6.20 18.32
N LEU A 191 0.46 6.42 17.50
CA LEU A 191 0.48 7.39 16.41
C LEU A 191 -0.11 8.72 16.93
N ARG A 192 0.50 9.86 16.61
CA ARG A 192 -0.02 11.20 16.89
C ARG A 192 -0.18 12.01 15.62
N ASP A 193 -1.25 12.81 15.54
CA ASP A 193 -1.43 13.82 14.49
C ASP A 193 -0.82 15.18 14.86
N GLU A 194 -1.02 16.19 14.01
CA GLU A 194 -0.57 17.56 14.24
C GLU A 194 -1.13 18.22 15.50
N ALA A 195 -2.30 17.79 15.99
CA ALA A 195 -2.91 18.30 17.21
C ALA A 195 -2.41 17.56 18.46
N GLY A 196 -1.47 16.62 18.30
CA GLY A 196 -0.99 15.76 19.36
C GLY A 196 -1.99 14.67 19.78
N LYS A 197 -3.09 14.49 19.04
CA LYS A 197 -4.10 13.48 19.36
C LYS A 197 -3.51 12.09 19.13
N ALA A 198 -3.61 11.26 20.16
CA ALA A 198 -3.09 9.90 20.15
C ALA A 198 -4.06 8.89 19.52
N TYR A 199 -3.51 7.96 18.74
CA TYR A 199 -4.18 6.83 18.11
C TYR A 199 -3.42 5.54 18.44
N THR A 200 -4.15 4.54 18.90
CA THR A 200 -3.56 3.27 19.32
C THR A 200 -3.61 2.24 18.19
N PRO A 201 -2.69 1.26 18.20
CA PRO A 201 -2.70 0.17 17.26
C PRO A 201 -3.94 -0.72 17.47
N LEU A 202 -4.51 -1.18 16.36
CA LEU A 202 -5.65 -2.10 16.31
C LEU A 202 -5.19 -3.52 16.61
N ALA A 203 -5.40 -3.95 17.86
CA ALA A 203 -5.14 -5.31 18.33
C ALA A 203 -6.33 -6.23 18.02
N THR A 204 -6.26 -6.99 16.92
CA THR A 204 -7.31 -7.97 16.57
C THR A 204 -6.70 -9.32 16.19
N ARG A 205 -7.52 -10.37 16.20
CA ARG A 205 -7.10 -11.69 15.70
C ARG A 205 -7.17 -11.82 14.18
N PHE A 206 -7.58 -10.77 13.46
CA PHE A 206 -7.69 -10.80 12.00
C PHE A 206 -6.31 -10.62 11.36
N PRO A 207 -5.73 -11.65 10.71
CA PRO A 207 -4.38 -11.55 10.16
C PRO A 207 -4.26 -10.52 9.02
N SER A 208 -5.39 -10.12 8.43
CA SER A 208 -5.44 -9.07 7.41
C SER A 208 -5.27 -7.65 7.98
N LEU A 209 -5.38 -7.47 9.30
CA LEU A 209 -5.29 -6.16 9.97
C LEU A 209 -4.19 -6.11 11.03
N THR A 210 -3.72 -7.27 11.48
CA THR A 210 -2.77 -7.42 12.56
C THR A 210 -1.71 -8.42 12.15
N ASP A 211 -0.45 -7.99 12.11
CA ASP A 211 0.69 -8.89 11.90
C ASP A 211 0.83 -9.83 13.11
N PRO A 212 0.71 -11.15 12.94
CA PRO A 212 0.73 -12.08 14.07
C PRO A 212 2.03 -12.03 14.88
N THR A 213 3.18 -11.88 14.21
CA THR A 213 4.49 -11.85 14.86
C THR A 213 4.64 -10.58 15.71
N LEU A 214 4.25 -9.43 15.16
CA LEU A 214 4.28 -8.17 15.92
C LEU A 214 3.27 -8.18 17.08
N TYR A 215 2.13 -8.84 16.90
CA TYR A 215 1.09 -8.95 17.93
C TYR A 215 1.51 -9.82 19.11
N THR A 216 2.10 -11.00 18.85
CA THR A 216 2.55 -11.91 19.92
C THR A 216 3.87 -11.48 20.57
N GLY A 217 4.59 -10.55 19.94
CA GLY A 217 5.92 -10.14 20.33
C GLY A 217 6.98 -10.70 19.41
N LEU A 218 7.80 -9.80 18.90
CA LEU A 218 8.86 -10.11 17.96
C LEU A 218 10.18 -10.19 18.71
N ARG A 219 10.81 -11.38 18.71
CA ARG A 219 12.18 -11.53 19.19
C ARG A 219 13.16 -11.39 18.03
N LEU A 220 14.09 -10.44 18.13
CA LEU A 220 15.11 -10.18 17.11
C LEU A 220 16.51 -10.48 17.68
N PRO A 221 17.25 -11.45 17.12
CA PRO A 221 18.69 -11.60 17.36
C PRO A 221 19.48 -10.36 16.95
N PRO A 222 20.75 -10.22 17.38
CA PRO A 222 21.67 -9.22 16.85
C PRO A 222 21.69 -9.24 15.32
N GLU A 223 21.75 -8.06 14.70
CA GLU A 223 21.81 -7.85 13.24
C GLU A 223 20.58 -8.35 12.46
N ALA A 224 19.57 -8.90 13.14
CA ALA A 224 18.35 -9.36 12.51
C ALA A 224 17.38 -8.19 12.27
N GLN A 225 16.59 -8.33 11.21
CA GLN A 225 15.49 -7.42 10.90
C GLN A 225 14.19 -8.17 10.67
N TYR A 226 13.09 -7.47 10.92
CA TYR A 226 11.74 -7.92 10.57
C TYR A 226 10.95 -6.75 10.02
N THR A 227 10.26 -6.98 8.90
CA THR A 227 9.30 -6.01 8.36
C THR A 227 7.89 -6.55 8.54
N GLY A 228 7.00 -5.74 9.10
CA GLY A 228 5.61 -6.13 9.35
C GLY A 228 4.64 -4.96 9.24
N LEU A 229 3.35 -5.26 9.38
CA LEU A 229 2.25 -4.30 9.29
C LEU A 229 1.72 -3.95 10.68
N MET A 230 1.56 -2.65 10.94
CA MET A 230 0.77 -2.15 12.07
C MET A 230 -0.39 -1.29 11.60
N THR A 231 -1.59 -1.59 12.08
CA THR A 231 -2.80 -0.82 11.79
C THR A 231 -3.14 0.05 12.99
N PHE A 232 -3.50 1.30 12.77
CA PHE A 232 -3.94 2.26 13.79
C PHE A 232 -5.39 2.65 13.52
N VAL A 233 -6.21 2.74 14.57
CA VAL A 233 -7.61 3.20 14.45
C VAL A 233 -7.63 4.71 14.36
N THR A 234 -8.24 5.25 13.31
CA THR A 234 -8.28 6.70 13.07
C THR A 234 -9.72 7.15 12.79
N PRO A 235 -10.03 8.46 12.78
CA PRO A 235 -11.32 8.95 12.33
C PRO A 235 -11.58 8.59 10.86
N ARG A 236 -12.85 8.66 10.45
CA ARG A 236 -13.21 8.55 9.03
C ARG A 236 -12.54 9.70 8.26
N ARG A 237 -12.00 9.40 7.07
CA ARG A 237 -11.27 10.36 6.22
C ARG A 237 -10.14 11.09 6.96
N PHE A 238 -9.36 10.33 7.74
CA PHE A 238 -8.23 10.86 8.50
C PHE A 238 -7.13 11.45 7.59
N ALA A 239 -7.14 12.76 7.42
CA ALA A 239 -6.24 13.49 6.53
C ALA A 239 -5.25 14.37 7.30
N ALA A 240 -4.52 13.74 8.24
CA ALA A 240 -3.50 14.43 9.03
C ALA A 240 -2.44 15.08 8.13
N THR A 241 -2.03 16.27 8.52
CA THR A 241 -0.99 17.05 7.83
C THR A 241 0.41 16.70 8.33
N SER A 242 0.51 16.18 9.56
CA SER A 242 1.74 15.62 10.09
C SER A 242 1.45 14.39 10.95
N LEU A 243 2.44 13.50 11.04
CA LEU A 243 2.36 12.29 11.86
C LEU A 243 3.62 12.16 12.70
N ALA A 244 3.47 11.69 13.94
CA ALA A 244 4.56 11.23 14.78
C ALA A 244 4.24 9.84 15.31
N PHE A 245 5.24 8.97 15.40
CA PHE A 245 5.09 7.63 15.97
C PHE A 245 6.01 7.47 17.17
N SER A 246 5.51 6.81 18.20
CA SER A 246 6.34 6.14 19.21
C SER A 246 6.05 4.65 19.14
N PHE A 247 7.09 3.81 19.19
CA PHE A 247 6.94 2.35 19.18
C PHE A 247 7.54 1.73 20.43
N GLY A 248 6.78 0.82 21.04
CA GLY A 248 7.24 0.05 22.18
C GLY A 248 6.11 -0.69 22.90
N PRO A 249 6.44 -1.32 24.05
CA PRO A 249 7.78 -1.35 24.63
C PRO A 249 8.75 -2.24 23.83
N VAL A 250 10.04 -1.90 23.93
CA VAL A 250 11.15 -2.74 23.49
C VAL A 250 11.97 -3.11 24.72
N LEU A 251 12.39 -4.37 24.79
CA LEU A 251 13.18 -4.92 25.89
C LEU A 251 14.44 -5.56 25.32
N ALA A 252 15.61 -5.15 25.79
CA ALA A 252 16.84 -5.88 25.52
C ALA A 252 16.94 -7.08 26.47
N ASP A 253 17.41 -8.24 25.97
CA ASP A 253 17.58 -9.41 26.81
C ASP A 253 18.53 -9.10 27.99
N GLY A 254 18.09 -9.45 29.20
CA GLY A 254 18.78 -9.15 30.46
C GLY A 254 18.63 -7.70 30.96
N SER A 255 17.86 -6.84 30.27
CA SER A 255 17.42 -5.54 30.80
C SER A 255 16.15 -5.71 31.64
N GLY A 256 16.05 -4.99 32.75
CA GLY A 256 14.80 -4.85 33.52
C GLY A 256 13.91 -3.71 33.04
N GLU A 257 14.49 -2.73 32.34
CA GLU A 257 13.80 -1.51 31.94
C GLU A 257 13.42 -1.55 30.44
N PRO A 258 12.12 -1.46 30.10
CA PRO A 258 11.68 -1.30 28.71
C PRO A 258 11.87 0.14 28.24
N PHE A 259 12.02 0.32 26.93
CA PHE A 259 12.11 1.65 26.30
C PHE A 259 11.17 1.80 25.10
N GLU A 260 10.98 3.03 24.65
CA GLU A 260 10.23 3.38 23.45
C GLU A 260 11.15 4.05 22.43
N ILE A 261 10.80 3.93 21.16
CA ILE A 261 11.51 4.56 20.05
C ILE A 261 10.56 5.57 19.42
N ALA A 262 10.86 6.85 19.61
CA ALA A 262 10.16 7.93 18.94
C ALA A 262 10.76 8.17 17.55
N LEU A 263 9.90 8.43 16.57
CA LEU A 263 10.28 8.81 15.22
C LEU A 263 10.13 10.32 15.06
N PRO A 264 10.93 10.95 14.19
CA PRO A 264 10.76 12.35 13.87
C PRO A 264 9.37 12.61 13.28
N HIS A 265 8.88 13.83 13.46
CA HIS A 265 7.66 14.29 12.82
C HIS A 265 7.80 14.16 11.30
N TYR A 266 6.79 13.56 10.68
CA TYR A 266 6.67 13.47 9.24
C TYR A 266 5.57 14.38 8.76
N VAL A 267 5.92 15.37 7.93
CA VAL A 267 4.94 16.17 7.21
C VAL A 267 4.38 15.30 6.09
N VAL A 268 3.08 15.03 6.14
CA VAL A 268 2.40 14.28 5.08
C VAL A 268 2.29 15.23 3.89
N PRO A 269 2.93 14.93 2.73
CA PRO A 269 2.90 15.82 1.59
C PRO A 269 1.46 16.17 1.23
N ARG A 270 1.17 17.39 0.77
CA ARG A 270 -0.13 17.59 0.10
C ARG A 270 -0.06 16.90 -1.26
N SER A 271 -1.20 16.41 -1.72
CA SER A 271 -1.28 15.69 -2.99
C SER A 271 -1.09 16.69 -4.15
N HIS A 272 0.17 16.97 -4.46
CA HIS A 272 0.56 17.67 -5.69
C HIS A 272 0.77 16.62 -6.78
N VAL A 273 0.34 16.94 -8.00
CA VAL A 273 0.53 16.08 -9.17
C VAL A 273 2.04 15.97 -9.43
N VAL A 274 2.67 14.89 -8.96
CA VAL A 274 4.02 14.53 -9.40
C VAL A 274 3.89 13.92 -10.78
N VAL A 275 4.05 14.75 -11.81
CA VAL A 275 4.29 14.26 -13.17
C VAL A 275 5.64 13.55 -13.13
N SER A 276 5.66 12.22 -13.23
CA SER A 276 6.93 11.50 -13.39
C SER A 276 7.63 12.01 -14.66
N PRO A 277 8.93 12.33 -14.61
CA PRO A 277 9.68 12.66 -15.81
C PRO A 277 9.80 11.38 -16.65
N SER A 278 9.09 11.37 -17.78
CA SER A 278 9.31 10.36 -18.82
C SER A 278 10.79 10.40 -19.21
N SER A 279 11.43 9.24 -19.19
CA SER A 279 12.81 9.03 -19.63
C SER A 279 13.09 9.66 -21.00
N ARG A 280 13.73 10.83 -21.01
CA ARG A 280 14.58 11.28 -22.12
C ARG A 280 16.01 11.24 -21.64
N CYS A 281 16.77 10.27 -22.14
CA CYS A 281 18.17 10.43 -22.54
C CYS A 281 18.71 9.08 -23.05
N ARG A 282 18.86 8.96 -24.37
CA ARG A 282 20.09 8.41 -24.94
C ARG A 282 20.58 9.38 -26.00
N SER A 283 21.60 10.13 -25.60
CA SER A 283 22.51 10.82 -26.48
C SER A 283 23.29 9.81 -27.33
N LYS A 284 23.47 10.14 -28.60
CA LYS A 284 24.71 9.87 -29.35
C LYS A 284 24.99 11.10 -30.20
N ALA A 285 26.07 11.79 -29.85
CA ALA A 285 26.87 12.67 -30.71
C ALA A 285 28.33 12.18 -30.53
N PRO A 286 29.35 12.64 -31.28
CA PRO A 286 29.43 13.71 -32.30
C PRO A 286 30.01 13.14 -33.64
N THR A 287 30.36 13.82 -34.73
CA THR A 287 31.06 15.08 -34.99
C THR A 287 31.06 15.31 -36.51
N ARG A 288 30.87 16.55 -37.00
CA ARG A 288 31.79 17.28 -37.91
C ARG A 288 31.09 18.49 -38.54
N CYS A 289 31.60 19.67 -38.20
CA CYS A 289 31.50 20.88 -39.01
C CYS A 289 32.46 20.76 -40.21
N VAL A 290 32.01 21.17 -41.40
CA VAL A 290 32.83 21.77 -42.45
C VAL A 290 31.98 22.83 -43.16
N HIS A 291 32.58 24.01 -43.37
CA HIS A 291 32.07 25.20 -44.04
C HIS A 291 31.91 25.07 -45.58
N ALA A 292 31.11 26.00 -46.13
CA ALA A 292 31.13 26.57 -47.50
C ALA A 292 30.61 25.64 -48.62
N ALA A 293 29.81 26.12 -49.59
CA ALA A 293 29.58 27.47 -50.11
C ALA A 293 28.09 27.82 -50.22
#